data_AF-A0A1Y2KXR3-F1
#
_entry.id   AF-A0A1Y2KXR3-F1
#
_cell.length_a   1.000
_cell.length_b   1.000
_cell.length_c   1.000
_cell.angle_alpha   90.00
_cell.angle_beta   90.00
_cell.angle_gamma   90.00
#
_symmetry.space_group_name_H-M   'P 1'
#
loop_
_entity.id
_entity.type
_entity.pdbx_description
1 polymer ?
#
loop_
_entity_poly.entity_id
_entity_poly.type
_entity_poly.pdbx_seq_one_letter_code
_entity_poly.pdbx_strand_id
1 'polypeptide(L)'
;MKLKSLALAGALAIGLSFPAMAQQKLLVGSTSASSSHYGYFVAVAKLINEKADGLEASVVETGATMDNLRRIERNQIDLGLVTTNVAQHAKAGTNKFEGHPLDIGLLWVYTGAPQNVIVREDSGVKNLAELSGVRFNPGIKGSATESTTEAVFKTLGLSADYVRGSTTDVVDMIKDNRLAGYVKSGAGEKLDSSTIDIATFTPIRVLSLTDDQKKTLGDKMPDISLVDIPADTANSIPAYSTWSFGVGVAAGMKLSEDAAYKIVDAIMADKTVQGEAMASVKGADLAKLTLQYGTIPFHPGAAKWFREHGYDIPARLDPAKS
;
A
#
# COMPACT_ATOMS: atom_id res chain seq x y z
N MET A 1 -19.36 6.32 87.48
CA MET A 1 -18.61 7.48 86.95
C MET A 1 -17.95 7.11 85.61
N LYS A 2 -18.64 7.42 84.50
CA LYS A 2 -18.17 7.76 83.14
C LYS A 2 -17.05 6.95 82.43
N LEU A 3 -17.47 6.13 81.44
CA LEU A 3 -16.74 5.84 80.18
C LEU A 3 -16.51 7.13 79.36
N LYS A 4 -15.36 7.27 78.68
CA LYS A 4 -15.09 7.89 77.34
C LYS A 4 -13.59 7.69 77.02
N SER A 5 -13.06 7.47 75.81
CA SER A 5 -13.50 7.06 74.48
C SER A 5 -12.18 6.85 73.71
N LEU A 6 -11.88 5.64 73.21
CA LEU A 6 -10.76 5.41 72.29
C LEU A 6 -11.29 5.61 70.86
N ALA A 7 -10.91 6.71 70.21
CA ALA A 7 -11.27 6.96 68.81
C ALA A 7 -10.12 6.48 67.90
N LEU A 8 -10.34 5.34 67.25
CA LEU A 8 -9.50 4.80 66.19
C LEU A 8 -9.92 5.46 64.87
N ALA A 9 -9.12 6.39 64.36
CA ALA A 9 -9.30 6.97 63.04
C ALA A 9 -8.67 6.06 61.97
N GLY A 10 -9.42 5.06 61.50
CA GLY A 10 -9.09 4.30 60.30
C GLY A 10 -9.55 5.06 59.06
N ALA A 11 -8.66 5.77 58.39
CA ALA A 11 -8.93 6.35 57.08
C ALA A 11 -8.92 5.22 56.04
N LEU A 12 -10.12 4.81 55.61
CA LEU A 12 -10.31 3.86 54.51
C LEU A 12 -10.04 4.60 53.19
N ALA A 13 -8.82 4.46 52.66
CA ALA A 13 -8.50 4.91 51.32
C ALA A 13 -9.15 3.95 50.31
N ILE A 14 -10.37 4.28 49.86
CA ILE A 14 -11.00 3.65 48.71
C ILE A 14 -10.24 4.17 47.48
N GLY A 15 -9.22 3.42 47.06
CA GLY A 15 -8.56 3.65 45.78
C GLY A 15 -9.58 3.43 44.67
N LEU A 16 -9.94 4.51 43.96
CA LEU A 16 -10.68 4.42 42.71
C LEU A 16 -9.79 3.73 41.67
N SER A 17 -9.90 2.41 41.57
CA SER A 17 -9.37 1.66 40.42
C SER A 17 -10.21 2.03 39.21
N PHE A 18 -9.78 3.02 38.43
CA PHE A 18 -10.30 3.20 37.09
C PHE A 18 -9.96 1.95 36.28
N PRO A 19 -10.93 1.34 35.57
CA PRO A 19 -10.60 0.26 34.65
C PRO A 19 -9.63 0.84 33.61
N ALA A 20 -8.44 0.25 33.51
CA ALA A 20 -7.55 0.52 32.39
C ALA A 20 -8.33 0.18 31.13
N MET A 21 -8.61 1.18 30.27
CA MET A 21 -9.19 0.89 28.97
C MET A 21 -8.20 0.03 28.20
N ALA A 22 -8.59 -1.22 27.92
CA ALA A 22 -7.75 -2.13 27.18
C ALA A 22 -7.60 -1.60 25.75
N GLN A 23 -6.36 -1.36 25.33
CA GLN A 23 -6.04 -0.91 23.98
C GLN A 23 -6.42 -2.01 22.99
N GLN A 24 -7.20 -1.69 21.96
CA GLN A 24 -7.49 -2.60 20.86
C GLN A 24 -6.25 -2.75 20.00
N LYS A 25 -5.72 -3.97 19.93
CA LYS A 25 -4.58 -4.30 19.07
C LYS A 25 -5.02 -4.45 17.62
N LEU A 26 -4.28 -3.81 16.72
CA LEU A 26 -4.49 -3.82 15.29
C LEU A 26 -3.25 -4.37 14.59
N LEU A 27 -3.46 -5.28 13.64
CA LEU A 27 -2.45 -5.77 12.73
C LEU A 27 -2.60 -5.08 11.38
N VAL A 28 -1.54 -4.38 10.95
CA VAL A 28 -1.50 -3.60 9.72
C VAL A 28 -0.62 -4.32 8.69
N GLY A 29 -1.21 -4.97 7.70
CA GLY A 29 -0.47 -5.62 6.63
C GLY A 29 0.17 -4.61 5.68
N SER A 30 1.48 -4.72 5.43
CA SER A 30 2.21 -3.79 4.57
C SER A 30 2.71 -4.47 3.29
N THR A 31 4.01 -4.69 3.19
CA THR A 31 4.76 -5.31 2.08
C THR A 31 6.12 -5.77 2.63
N SER A 32 7.09 -6.07 1.78
CA SER A 32 8.45 -6.43 2.19
C SER A 32 9.19 -5.28 2.90
N ALA A 33 9.94 -5.61 3.95
CA ALA A 33 10.69 -4.66 4.77
C ALA A 33 11.75 -3.84 4.01
N SER A 34 12.22 -4.31 2.86
CA SER A 34 13.15 -3.59 1.99
C SER A 34 12.49 -2.59 1.04
N SER A 35 11.16 -2.48 1.06
CA SER A 35 10.41 -1.52 0.24
C SER A 35 10.20 -0.20 0.96
N SER A 36 10.21 0.92 0.23
CA SER A 36 9.87 2.24 0.77
C SER A 36 8.46 2.28 1.36
N HIS A 37 7.53 1.48 0.80
CA HIS A 37 6.17 1.33 1.30
C HIS A 37 6.13 0.73 2.71
N TYR A 38 7.05 -0.16 3.08
CA TYR A 38 7.11 -0.67 4.45
C TYR A 38 7.44 0.45 5.44
N GLY A 39 8.41 1.31 5.10
CA GLY A 39 8.75 2.49 5.90
C GLY A 39 7.56 3.43 6.13
N TYR A 40 6.75 3.67 5.09
CA TYR A 40 5.49 4.42 5.22
C TYR A 40 4.54 3.77 6.23
N PHE A 41 4.39 2.45 6.21
CA PHE A 41 3.51 1.75 7.15
C PHE A 41 4.03 1.74 8.59
N VAL A 42 5.35 1.79 8.80
CA VAL A 42 5.93 2.01 10.14
C VAL A 42 5.53 3.39 10.67
N ALA A 43 5.56 4.43 9.84
CA ALA A 43 5.06 5.76 10.19
C ALA A 43 3.55 5.78 10.45
N VAL A 44 2.76 5.06 9.65
CA VAL A 44 1.31 4.88 9.89
C VAL A 44 1.05 4.27 11.26
N ALA A 45 1.73 3.18 11.61
CA ALA A 45 1.56 2.54 12.92
C ALA A 45 1.96 3.48 14.08
N LYS A 46 3.05 4.23 13.92
CA LYS A 46 3.46 5.26 14.89
C LYS A 46 2.36 6.31 15.08
N LEU A 47 1.79 6.85 13.99
CA LEU A 47 0.72 7.84 14.07
C LEU A 47 -0.53 7.30 14.75
N ILE A 48 -0.95 6.07 14.44
CA ILE A 48 -2.08 5.42 15.12
C ILE A 48 -1.79 5.32 16.63
N ASN A 49 -0.60 4.84 17.01
CA ASN A 49 -0.23 4.67 18.41
C ASN A 49 -0.14 5.98 19.20
N GLU A 50 0.20 7.08 18.54
CA GLU A 50 0.35 8.40 19.17
C GLU A 50 -0.93 9.24 19.19
N LYS A 51 -1.86 9.00 18.26
CA LYS A 51 -2.99 9.90 18.00
C LYS A 51 -4.37 9.23 18.09
N ALA A 52 -4.46 7.90 17.94
CA ALA A 52 -5.73 7.19 17.94
C ALA A 52 -6.00 6.53 19.30
N ASP A 53 -6.62 7.29 20.20
CA ASP A 53 -6.92 6.83 21.56
C ASP A 53 -7.70 5.50 21.56
N GLY A 54 -7.17 4.52 22.31
CA GLY A 54 -7.73 3.18 22.40
C GLY A 54 -7.20 2.18 21.37
N LEU A 55 -6.31 2.56 20.43
CA LEU A 55 -5.77 1.68 19.39
C LEU A 55 -4.25 1.47 19.50
N GLU A 56 -3.77 0.24 19.29
CA GLU A 56 -2.35 -0.11 19.21
C GLU A 56 -2.09 -0.87 17.91
N ALA A 57 -1.42 -0.24 16.95
CA ALA A 57 -1.07 -0.81 15.67
C ALA A 57 0.33 -1.43 15.66
N SER A 58 0.43 -2.61 15.05
CA SER A 58 1.68 -3.28 14.70
C SER A 58 1.72 -3.61 13.22
N VAL A 59 2.85 -3.33 12.56
CA VAL A 59 3.04 -3.62 11.14
C VAL A 59 3.39 -5.10 10.94
N VAL A 60 2.77 -5.72 9.95
CA VAL A 60 3.05 -7.09 9.52
C VAL A 60 3.66 -7.04 8.12
N GLU A 61 4.87 -7.59 7.96
CA GLU A 61 5.46 -7.83 6.63
C GLU A 61 4.65 -8.88 5.87
N THR A 62 4.30 -8.59 4.63
CA THR A 62 3.44 -9.43 3.78
C THR A 62 3.87 -9.43 2.32
N GLY A 63 3.18 -10.23 1.50
CA GLY A 63 3.30 -10.17 0.04
C GLY A 63 2.67 -8.93 -0.62
N ALA A 64 2.18 -7.94 0.16
CA ALA A 64 1.39 -6.80 -0.29
C ALA A 64 -0.06 -7.17 -0.69
N THR A 65 -0.64 -6.48 -1.69
CA THR A 65 -2.09 -6.41 -1.90
C THR A 65 -2.86 -7.73 -1.92
N MET A 66 -2.48 -8.72 -2.75
CA MET A 66 -3.22 -9.98 -2.83
C MET A 66 -3.08 -10.82 -1.54
N ASP A 67 -1.94 -10.73 -0.87
CA ASP A 67 -1.73 -11.37 0.44
C ASP A 67 -2.56 -10.67 1.54
N ASN A 68 -2.48 -9.33 1.61
CA ASN A 68 -3.23 -8.52 2.56
C ASN A 68 -4.74 -8.74 2.43
N LEU A 69 -5.29 -8.73 1.20
CA LEU A 69 -6.72 -8.97 0.98
C LEU A 69 -7.18 -10.34 1.50
N ARG A 70 -6.40 -11.40 1.26
CA ARG A 70 -6.69 -12.75 1.79
C ARG A 70 -6.58 -12.81 3.31
N ARG A 71 -5.63 -12.08 3.89
CA ARG A 71 -5.47 -11.99 5.36
C ARG A 71 -6.60 -11.21 6.00
N ILE A 72 -7.07 -10.12 5.38
CA ILE A 72 -8.24 -9.35 5.82
C ILE A 72 -9.48 -10.26 5.81
N GLU A 73 -9.74 -10.96 4.70
CA GLU A 73 -10.86 -11.90 4.58
C GLU A 73 -10.84 -12.96 5.69
N ARG A 74 -9.64 -13.48 6.01
CA ARG A 74 -9.43 -14.47 7.07
C ARG A 74 -9.35 -13.88 8.47
N ASN A 75 -9.47 -12.56 8.62
CA ASN A 75 -9.33 -11.83 9.89
C ASN A 75 -7.96 -12.06 10.57
N GLN A 76 -6.92 -12.22 9.77
CA GLN A 76 -5.53 -12.36 10.22
C GLN A 76 -4.81 -11.01 10.31
N ILE A 77 -5.34 -9.98 9.62
CA ILE A 77 -4.98 -8.58 9.77
C ILE A 77 -6.27 -7.74 9.72
N ASP A 78 -6.26 -6.55 10.32
CA ASP A 78 -7.44 -5.68 10.41
C ASP A 78 -7.56 -4.74 9.20
N LEU A 79 -6.41 -4.23 8.76
CA LEU A 79 -6.25 -3.33 7.63
C LEU A 79 -4.90 -3.56 6.94
N GLY A 80 -4.76 -3.10 5.70
CA GLY A 80 -3.47 -3.19 5.04
C GLY A 80 -3.39 -2.52 3.67
N LEU A 81 -2.15 -2.52 3.15
CA LEU A 81 -1.80 -2.00 1.84
C LEU A 81 -2.62 -2.71 0.76
N VAL A 82 -3.33 -1.92 -0.04
CA VAL A 82 -3.99 -2.35 -1.28
C VAL A 82 -3.65 -1.39 -2.42
N THR A 83 -3.89 -1.83 -3.65
CA THR A 83 -3.84 -0.96 -4.83
C THR A 83 -5.24 -0.77 -5.38
N THR A 84 -5.50 0.39 -5.96
CA THR A 84 -6.85 0.79 -6.38
C THR A 84 -7.42 -0.15 -7.43
N ASN A 85 -6.62 -0.59 -8.40
CA ASN A 85 -7.04 -1.54 -9.44
C ASN A 85 -7.44 -2.91 -8.86
N VAL A 86 -6.62 -3.48 -7.97
CA VAL A 86 -6.91 -4.80 -7.38
C VAL A 86 -8.03 -4.72 -6.34
N ALA A 87 -8.11 -3.65 -5.56
CA ALA A 87 -9.19 -3.42 -4.61
C ALA A 87 -10.56 -3.38 -5.33
N GLN A 88 -10.63 -2.72 -6.49
CA GLN A 88 -11.83 -2.70 -7.33
C GLN A 88 -12.26 -4.12 -7.74
N HIS A 89 -11.33 -4.94 -8.21
CA HIS A 89 -11.62 -6.33 -8.57
C HIS A 89 -12.04 -7.19 -7.38
N ALA A 90 -11.40 -6.99 -6.23
CA ALA A 90 -11.72 -7.69 -4.99
C ALA A 90 -13.13 -7.36 -4.52
N LYS A 91 -13.52 -6.08 -4.48
CA LYS A 91 -14.87 -5.67 -4.06
C LYS A 91 -15.95 -6.14 -5.05
N ALA A 92 -15.66 -6.10 -6.35
CA ALA A 92 -16.60 -6.51 -7.39
C ALA A 92 -16.68 -8.04 -7.57
N GLY A 93 -15.72 -8.81 -7.04
CA GLY A 93 -15.65 -10.25 -7.27
C GLY A 93 -15.36 -10.59 -8.73
N THR A 94 -14.39 -9.90 -9.34
CA THR A 94 -13.98 -10.08 -10.75
C THR A 94 -12.52 -10.49 -10.85
N ASN A 95 -12.09 -10.93 -12.04
CA ASN A 95 -10.70 -11.32 -12.30
C ASN A 95 -10.22 -12.44 -11.36
N LYS A 96 -9.20 -12.20 -10.53
CA LYS A 96 -8.69 -13.18 -9.57
C LYS A 96 -9.66 -13.47 -8.41
N PHE A 97 -10.76 -12.71 -8.33
CA PHE A 97 -11.82 -12.81 -7.32
C PHE A 97 -13.17 -13.23 -7.94
N GLU A 98 -13.18 -13.76 -9.16
CA GLU A 98 -14.42 -14.16 -9.87
C GLU A 98 -15.34 -15.01 -8.99
N GLY A 99 -16.57 -14.53 -8.76
CA GLY A 99 -17.57 -15.22 -7.93
C GLY A 99 -17.36 -15.10 -6.42
N HIS A 100 -16.34 -14.36 -5.98
CA HIS A 100 -15.94 -14.21 -4.57
C HIS A 100 -15.61 -12.74 -4.22
N PRO A 101 -16.61 -11.84 -4.20
CA PRO A 101 -16.40 -10.46 -3.77
C PRO A 101 -16.00 -10.40 -2.29
N LEU A 102 -15.06 -9.52 -1.96
CA LEU A 102 -14.59 -9.30 -0.60
C LEU A 102 -15.30 -8.14 0.07
N ASP A 103 -15.65 -8.32 1.35
CA ASP A 103 -16.26 -7.27 2.15
C ASP A 103 -15.21 -6.37 2.84
N ILE A 104 -14.69 -5.45 2.04
CA ILE A 104 -13.66 -4.47 2.41
C ILE A 104 -14.14 -3.05 2.12
N GLY A 105 -13.48 -2.07 2.75
CA GLY A 105 -13.74 -0.64 2.52
C GLY A 105 -12.45 0.16 2.57
N LEU A 106 -12.37 1.17 1.70
CA LEU A 106 -11.24 2.06 1.60
C LEU A 106 -11.14 2.94 2.86
N LEU A 107 -9.91 3.18 3.32
CA LEU A 107 -9.62 4.16 4.37
C LEU A 107 -8.98 5.42 3.76
N TRP A 108 -7.88 5.26 3.01
CA TRP A 108 -7.23 6.35 2.27
C TRP A 108 -6.38 5.84 1.09
N VAL A 109 -5.99 6.75 0.20
CA VAL A 109 -4.96 6.56 -0.84
C VAL A 109 -3.85 7.57 -0.58
N TYR A 110 -2.59 7.11 -0.57
CA TYR A 110 -1.46 7.97 -0.20
C TYR A 110 -0.51 8.31 -1.34
N THR A 111 -0.52 7.54 -2.43
CA THR A 111 0.33 7.83 -3.60
C THR A 111 -0.16 7.15 -4.86
N GLY A 112 0.19 7.69 -6.02
CA GLY A 112 0.20 6.94 -7.27
C GLY A 112 1.54 6.22 -7.40
N ALA A 113 1.53 4.98 -7.90
CA ALA A 113 2.74 4.19 -8.02
C ALA A 113 2.92 3.68 -9.45
N PRO A 114 3.82 4.31 -10.24
CA PRO A 114 4.31 3.79 -11.50
C PRO A 114 4.97 2.41 -11.29
N GLN A 115 4.73 1.48 -12.20
CA GLN A 115 5.30 0.14 -12.16
C GLN A 115 6.51 0.08 -13.07
N ASN A 116 7.70 -0.02 -12.51
CA ASN A 116 8.94 0.15 -13.25
C ASN A 116 9.50 -1.20 -13.65
N VAL A 117 9.60 -1.46 -14.95
CA VAL A 117 10.26 -2.67 -15.48
C VAL A 117 11.76 -2.39 -15.53
N ILE A 118 12.48 -2.87 -14.52
CA ILE A 118 13.90 -2.57 -14.31
C ILE A 118 14.73 -3.79 -14.69
N VAL A 119 15.76 -3.59 -15.48
CA VAL A 119 16.77 -4.61 -15.83
C VAL A 119 18.17 -4.10 -15.55
N ARG A 120 19.13 -5.00 -15.35
CA ARG A 120 20.55 -4.64 -15.34
C ARG A 120 20.99 -4.23 -16.73
N GLU A 121 21.85 -3.23 -16.85
CA GLU A 121 22.34 -2.78 -18.16
C GLU A 121 23.11 -3.87 -18.91
N ASP A 122 23.85 -4.72 -18.19
CA ASP A 122 24.64 -5.83 -18.74
C ASP A 122 23.79 -7.05 -19.14
N SER A 123 22.48 -7.04 -18.85
CA SER A 123 21.56 -8.13 -19.24
C SER A 123 21.34 -8.23 -20.75
N GLY A 124 21.68 -7.18 -21.50
CA GLY A 124 21.43 -7.06 -22.94
C GLY A 124 19.99 -6.70 -23.31
N VAL A 125 19.06 -6.66 -22.34
CA VAL A 125 17.63 -6.32 -22.56
C VAL A 125 17.44 -4.81 -22.65
N LYS A 126 16.88 -4.33 -23.75
CA LYS A 126 16.71 -2.90 -24.07
C LYS A 126 15.26 -2.47 -24.22
N ASN A 127 14.34 -3.41 -24.39
CA ASN A 127 12.91 -3.17 -24.51
C ASN A 127 12.10 -4.35 -23.95
N LEU A 128 10.78 -4.16 -23.79
CA LEU A 128 9.92 -5.17 -23.18
C LEU A 128 9.81 -6.47 -24.00
N ALA A 129 9.96 -6.42 -25.33
CA ALA A 129 9.87 -7.62 -26.18
C ALA A 129 11.06 -8.57 -25.98
N GLU A 130 12.22 -8.01 -25.65
CA GLU A 130 13.44 -8.77 -25.37
C GLU A 130 13.41 -9.50 -24.02
N LEU A 131 12.36 -9.36 -23.22
CA LEU A 131 12.17 -10.16 -21.99
C LEU A 131 11.74 -11.62 -22.27
N SER A 132 11.40 -11.96 -23.51
CA SER A 132 10.97 -13.31 -23.86
C SER A 132 12.05 -14.35 -23.55
N GLY A 133 11.72 -15.34 -22.71
CA GLY A 133 12.65 -16.36 -22.23
C GLY A 133 13.69 -15.87 -21.23
N VAL A 134 13.69 -14.59 -20.86
CA VAL A 134 14.61 -14.01 -19.88
C VAL A 134 14.08 -14.26 -18.47
N ARG A 135 14.98 -14.70 -17.58
CA ARG A 135 14.69 -14.89 -16.16
C ARG A 135 14.45 -13.54 -15.49
N PHE A 136 13.21 -13.30 -15.07
CA PHE A 136 12.74 -11.98 -14.64
C PHE A 136 11.68 -12.09 -13.54
N ASN A 137 11.69 -11.19 -12.56
CA ASN A 137 10.67 -11.19 -11.52
C ASN A 137 9.50 -10.23 -11.87
N PRO A 138 8.24 -10.70 -11.90
CA PRO A 138 7.10 -9.83 -12.25
C PRO A 138 6.64 -8.90 -11.12
N GLY A 139 7.29 -8.94 -9.96
CA GLY A 139 6.85 -8.40 -8.68
C GLY A 139 6.94 -9.45 -7.58
N ILE A 140 6.89 -9.03 -6.31
CA ILE A 140 6.91 -9.98 -5.19
C ILE A 140 5.65 -10.83 -5.19
N LYS A 141 5.79 -12.07 -4.71
CA LYS A 141 4.68 -13.01 -4.62
C LYS A 141 3.55 -12.44 -3.76
N GLY A 142 2.34 -12.41 -4.32
CA GLY A 142 1.15 -11.89 -3.62
C GLY A 142 0.96 -10.39 -3.74
N SER A 143 1.73 -9.70 -4.59
CA SER A 143 1.55 -8.27 -4.83
C SER A 143 0.58 -8.00 -5.98
N ALA A 144 0.00 -6.80 -5.97
CA ALA A 144 -0.68 -6.28 -7.15
C ALA A 144 0.28 -6.07 -8.33
N THR A 145 1.55 -5.73 -8.07
CA THR A 145 2.60 -5.62 -9.10
C THR A 145 2.73 -6.93 -9.86
N GLU A 146 2.86 -8.07 -9.16
CA GLU A 146 2.94 -9.40 -9.81
C GLU A 146 1.74 -9.66 -10.71
N SER A 147 0.52 -9.58 -10.16
CA SER A 147 -0.69 -9.90 -10.92
C SER A 147 -0.94 -8.93 -12.09
N THR A 148 -0.62 -7.64 -11.91
CA THR A 148 -0.82 -6.61 -12.93
C THR A 148 0.23 -6.71 -14.02
N THR A 149 1.49 -6.99 -13.69
CA THR A 149 2.56 -7.22 -14.68
C THR A 149 2.20 -8.39 -15.60
N GLU A 150 1.77 -9.52 -15.03
CA GLU A 150 1.35 -10.67 -15.83
C GLU A 150 0.18 -10.33 -16.76
N ALA A 151 -0.80 -9.55 -16.28
CA ALA A 151 -1.93 -9.11 -17.10
C ALA A 151 -1.52 -8.12 -18.21
N VAL A 152 -0.64 -7.16 -17.91
CA VAL A 152 -0.07 -6.21 -18.88
C VAL A 152 0.72 -6.95 -19.94
N PHE A 153 1.61 -7.87 -19.55
CA PHE A 153 2.43 -8.64 -20.48
C PHE A 153 1.55 -9.50 -21.37
N LYS A 154 0.57 -10.22 -20.81
CA LYS A 154 -0.40 -10.99 -21.59
C LYS A 154 -1.16 -10.12 -22.60
N THR A 155 -1.65 -8.95 -22.18
CA THR A 155 -2.40 -8.02 -23.05
C THR A 155 -1.56 -7.51 -24.22
N LEU A 156 -0.26 -7.31 -23.99
CA LEU A 156 0.70 -6.88 -25.00
C LEU A 156 1.31 -8.02 -25.82
N GLY A 157 0.98 -9.29 -25.53
CA GLY A 157 1.60 -10.45 -26.17
C GLY A 157 3.07 -10.65 -25.78
N LEU A 158 3.47 -10.15 -24.62
CA LEU A 158 4.81 -10.27 -24.05
C LEU A 158 4.89 -11.44 -23.05
N SER A 159 6.10 -11.92 -22.79
CA SER A 159 6.35 -12.98 -21.81
C SER A 159 7.76 -12.86 -21.23
N ALA A 160 7.97 -13.47 -20.07
CA ALA A 160 9.29 -13.69 -19.47
C ALA A 160 9.31 -15.03 -18.70
N ASP A 161 10.49 -15.55 -18.38
CA ASP A 161 10.63 -16.70 -17.48
C ASP A 161 10.53 -16.22 -16.03
N TYR A 162 9.32 -16.30 -15.47
CA TYR A 162 9.02 -15.68 -14.18
C TYR A 162 9.68 -16.40 -13.00
N VAL A 163 10.57 -15.69 -12.32
CA VAL A 163 11.16 -16.13 -11.05
C VAL A 163 10.53 -15.37 -9.90
N ARG A 164 10.00 -16.09 -8.91
CA ARG A 164 9.31 -15.52 -7.75
C ARG A 164 10.17 -15.70 -6.49
N GLY A 165 10.17 -14.66 -5.64
CA GLY A 165 10.88 -14.65 -4.37
C GLY A 165 10.43 -13.46 -3.51
N SER A 166 11.03 -13.32 -2.32
CA SER A 166 10.90 -12.08 -1.55
C SER A 166 11.62 -10.94 -2.28
N THR A 167 11.34 -9.67 -1.92
CA THR A 167 12.08 -8.54 -2.51
C THR A 167 13.58 -8.70 -2.27
N THR A 168 13.98 -9.09 -1.06
CA THR A 168 15.38 -9.28 -0.69
C THR A 168 16.05 -10.35 -1.54
N ASP A 169 15.44 -11.54 -1.66
CA ASP A 169 16.01 -12.62 -2.48
C ASP A 169 16.12 -12.19 -3.96
N VAL A 170 15.12 -11.46 -4.49
CA VAL A 170 15.12 -10.99 -5.87
C VAL A 170 16.20 -9.94 -6.10
N VAL A 171 16.38 -9.00 -5.17
CA VAL A 171 17.46 -8.00 -5.20
C VAL A 171 18.83 -8.68 -5.22
N ASP A 172 19.05 -9.64 -4.33
CA ASP A 172 20.31 -10.40 -4.27
C ASP A 172 20.55 -11.19 -5.56
N MET A 173 19.52 -11.87 -6.07
CA MET A 173 19.61 -12.57 -7.35
C MET A 173 19.90 -11.64 -8.54
N ILE A 174 19.40 -10.39 -8.53
CA ILE A 174 19.73 -9.41 -9.55
C ILE A 174 21.21 -9.02 -9.42
N LYS A 175 21.66 -8.62 -8.23
CA LYS A 175 23.06 -8.25 -7.96
C LYS A 175 24.06 -9.36 -8.32
N ASP A 176 23.67 -10.63 -8.11
CA ASP A 176 24.45 -11.82 -8.42
C ASP A 176 24.36 -12.29 -9.89
N ASN A 177 23.76 -11.52 -10.80
CA ASN A 177 23.59 -11.90 -12.21
C ASN A 177 22.78 -13.22 -12.41
N ARG A 178 21.89 -13.54 -11.47
CA ARG A 178 21.00 -14.72 -11.54
C ARG A 178 19.62 -14.36 -12.12
N LEU A 179 19.26 -13.07 -12.09
CA LEU A 179 18.09 -12.49 -12.73
C LEU A 179 18.48 -11.26 -13.56
N ALA A 180 17.79 -11.07 -14.69
CA ALA A 180 17.98 -9.87 -15.50
C ALA A 180 17.41 -8.63 -14.82
N GLY A 181 16.37 -8.79 -14.01
CA GLY A 181 15.67 -7.68 -13.40
C GLY A 181 14.33 -8.06 -12.77
N TYR A 182 13.52 -7.04 -12.51
CA TYR A 182 12.19 -7.17 -11.92
C TYR A 182 11.24 -6.03 -12.30
N VAL A 183 9.93 -6.21 -12.04
CA VAL A 183 8.99 -5.08 -11.95
C VAL A 183 8.86 -4.65 -10.51
N LYS A 184 9.03 -3.36 -10.26
CA LYS A 184 8.88 -2.78 -8.92
C LYS A 184 8.00 -1.53 -8.95
N SER A 185 7.04 -1.51 -8.04
CA SER A 185 6.21 -0.33 -7.77
C SER A 185 7.08 0.80 -7.22
N GLY A 186 6.98 1.99 -7.82
CA GLY A 186 7.68 3.19 -7.37
C GLY A 186 7.19 3.73 -6.01
N ALA A 187 7.95 4.69 -5.48
CA ALA A 187 7.58 5.54 -4.36
C ALA A 187 7.24 6.94 -4.91
N GLY A 188 5.98 7.13 -5.33
CA GLY A 188 5.62 8.20 -6.25
C GLY A 188 6.34 8.03 -7.60
N GLU A 189 6.80 9.14 -8.19
CA GLU A 189 7.56 9.12 -9.46
C GLU A 189 9.03 8.71 -9.30
N LYS A 190 9.46 8.37 -8.08
CA LYS A 190 10.82 7.90 -7.79
C LYS A 190 10.87 6.39 -7.71
N LEU A 191 12.06 5.84 -7.95
CA LEU A 191 12.33 4.43 -7.73
C LEU A 191 12.18 4.06 -6.25
N ASP A 192 11.77 2.82 -5.99
CA ASP A 192 11.70 2.28 -4.63
C ASP A 192 13.11 2.01 -4.07
N SER A 193 13.22 2.05 -2.75
CA SER A 193 14.48 1.81 -2.01
C SER A 193 15.19 0.52 -2.43
N SER A 194 14.47 -0.56 -2.72
CA SER A 194 15.06 -1.82 -3.21
C SER A 194 15.69 -1.67 -4.60
N THR A 195 15.18 -0.77 -5.45
CA THR A 195 15.77 -0.49 -6.76
C THR A 195 17.02 0.35 -6.61
N ILE A 196 17.01 1.34 -5.71
CA ILE A 196 18.18 2.16 -5.39
C ILE A 196 19.32 1.29 -4.83
N ASP A 197 18.98 0.29 -4.00
CA ASP A 197 19.94 -0.67 -3.48
C ASP A 197 20.61 -1.52 -4.60
N ILE A 198 19.86 -1.94 -5.62
CA ILE A 198 20.46 -2.56 -6.82
C ILE A 198 21.35 -1.55 -7.55
N ALA A 199 20.84 -0.35 -7.82
CA ALA A 199 21.51 0.68 -8.60
C ALA A 199 22.84 1.16 -8.00
N THR A 200 23.02 0.98 -6.68
CA THR A 200 24.25 1.35 -5.97
C THR A 200 25.48 0.58 -6.47
N PHE A 201 25.31 -0.67 -6.89
CA PHE A 201 26.42 -1.55 -7.32
C PHE A 201 26.26 -2.11 -8.72
N THR A 202 25.06 -2.03 -9.29
CA THR A 202 24.74 -2.63 -10.58
C THR A 202 24.06 -1.57 -11.44
N PRO A 203 24.68 -1.15 -12.56
CA PRO A 203 24.01 -0.26 -13.51
C PRO A 203 22.68 -0.85 -13.96
N ILE A 204 21.62 -0.05 -13.90
CA ILE A 204 20.26 -0.45 -14.25
C ILE A 204 19.70 0.38 -15.40
N ARG A 205 18.68 -0.18 -16.05
CA ARG A 205 17.84 0.46 -17.07
C ARG A 205 16.38 0.26 -16.72
N VAL A 206 15.57 1.29 -16.92
CA VAL A 206 14.10 1.18 -16.89
C VAL A 206 13.60 1.05 -18.33
N LEU A 207 12.82 0.01 -18.59
CA LEU A 207 12.23 -0.26 -19.90
C LEU A 207 10.94 0.55 -20.06
N SER A 208 10.88 1.40 -21.08
CA SER A 208 9.71 2.21 -21.39
C SER A 208 8.68 1.44 -22.21
N LEU A 209 7.40 1.73 -21.99
CA LEU A 209 6.34 1.41 -22.96
C LEU A 209 6.55 2.22 -24.25
N THR A 210 6.22 1.62 -25.38
CA THR A 210 6.05 2.33 -26.66
C THR A 210 4.66 2.97 -26.75
N ASP A 211 4.45 3.87 -27.72
CA ASP A 211 3.14 4.48 -27.96
C ASP A 211 2.07 3.45 -28.34
N ASP A 212 2.43 2.43 -29.14
CA ASP A 212 1.52 1.33 -29.50
C ASP A 212 1.12 0.47 -28.29
N GLN A 213 2.08 0.22 -27.39
CA GLN A 213 1.82 -0.49 -26.15
C GLN A 213 0.91 0.33 -25.23
N LYS A 214 1.17 1.64 -25.08
CA LYS A 214 0.28 2.56 -24.37
C LYS A 214 -1.12 2.53 -24.94
N LYS A 215 -1.28 2.66 -26.26
CA LYS A 215 -2.60 2.60 -26.90
C LYS A 215 -3.31 1.28 -26.60
N THR A 216 -2.62 0.16 -26.76
CA THR A 216 -3.19 -1.18 -26.52
C THR A 216 -3.65 -1.35 -25.07
N LEU A 217 -2.84 -0.88 -24.10
CA LEU A 217 -3.21 -0.93 -22.67
C LEU A 217 -4.37 0.01 -22.35
N GLY A 218 -4.34 1.24 -22.87
CA GLY A 218 -5.43 2.20 -22.66
C GLY A 218 -6.78 1.70 -23.18
N ASP A 219 -6.78 0.97 -24.30
CA ASP A 219 -7.98 0.39 -24.89
C ASP A 219 -8.49 -0.85 -24.13
N LYS A 220 -7.59 -1.65 -23.51
CA LYS A 220 -7.92 -2.99 -22.99
C LYS A 220 -7.87 -3.13 -21.47
N MET A 221 -7.21 -2.21 -20.77
CA MET A 221 -6.98 -2.26 -19.32
C MET A 221 -7.38 -0.92 -18.68
N PRO A 222 -8.68 -0.61 -18.57
CA PRO A 222 -9.15 0.66 -18.01
C PRO A 222 -8.95 0.77 -16.50
N ASP A 223 -8.55 -0.33 -15.84
CA ASP A 223 -8.26 -0.43 -14.42
C ASP A 223 -6.87 0.10 -14.03
N ILE A 224 -5.98 0.36 -15.01
CA ILE A 224 -4.66 0.95 -14.80
C ILE A 224 -4.58 2.33 -15.46
N SER A 225 -3.70 3.19 -14.93
CA SER A 225 -3.34 4.46 -15.55
C SER A 225 -2.06 4.32 -16.36
N LEU A 226 -1.91 5.12 -17.41
CA LEU A 226 -0.66 5.26 -18.15
C LEU A 226 -0.04 6.62 -17.80
N VAL A 227 1.25 6.61 -17.48
CA VAL A 227 1.96 7.79 -16.98
C VAL A 227 3.32 7.93 -17.65
N ASP A 228 3.74 9.17 -17.85
CA ASP A 228 5.07 9.53 -18.29
C ASP A 228 5.88 9.99 -17.07
N ILE A 229 7.01 9.33 -16.83
CA ILE A 229 7.89 9.62 -15.71
C ILE A 229 9.04 10.50 -16.23
N PRO A 230 9.27 11.67 -15.61
CA PRO A 230 10.41 12.53 -15.95
C PRO A 230 11.75 11.81 -15.76
N ALA A 231 12.77 12.28 -16.46
CA ALA A 231 14.12 11.77 -16.29
C ALA A 231 14.62 11.96 -14.84
N ASP A 232 15.27 10.93 -14.31
CA ASP A 232 15.89 10.96 -12.99
C ASP A 232 17.41 11.08 -13.15
N THR A 233 17.89 12.33 -13.23
CA THR A 233 19.29 12.64 -13.50
C THR A 233 20.23 12.09 -12.41
N ALA A 234 19.77 12.02 -11.15
CA ALA A 234 20.54 11.47 -10.04
C ALA A 234 20.90 9.99 -10.23
N ASN A 235 20.02 9.22 -10.88
CA ASN A 235 20.20 7.80 -11.13
C ASN A 235 20.52 7.49 -12.60
N SER A 236 20.77 8.50 -13.43
CA SER A 236 21.01 8.37 -14.87
C SER A 236 19.89 7.64 -15.64
N ILE A 237 18.63 7.80 -15.20
CA ILE A 237 17.48 7.17 -15.84
C ILE A 237 16.81 8.19 -16.77
N PRO A 238 16.70 7.91 -18.08
CA PRO A 238 15.99 8.80 -19.01
C PRO A 238 14.49 8.83 -18.70
N ALA A 239 13.76 9.80 -19.25
CA ALA A 239 12.29 9.80 -19.16
C ALA A 239 11.72 8.53 -19.83
N TYR A 240 10.65 7.99 -19.27
CA TYR A 240 10.02 6.75 -19.74
C TYR A 240 8.51 6.77 -19.49
N SER A 241 7.77 6.00 -20.28
CA SER A 241 6.35 5.75 -20.07
C SER A 241 6.14 4.40 -19.38
N THR A 242 5.20 4.33 -18.44
CA THR A 242 4.79 3.06 -17.81
C THR A 242 3.32 3.07 -17.39
N TRP A 243 2.83 1.95 -16.84
CA TRP A 243 1.55 1.88 -16.17
C TRP A 243 1.65 2.18 -14.67
N SER A 244 0.54 2.61 -14.08
CA SER A 244 0.45 3.06 -12.70
C SER A 244 -0.91 2.70 -12.09
N PHE A 245 -0.97 2.65 -10.77
CA PHE A 245 -2.20 2.56 -9.99
C PHE A 245 -2.03 3.32 -8.68
N GLY A 246 -3.14 3.64 -8.01
CA GLY A 246 -3.09 4.21 -6.66
C GLY A 246 -2.70 3.15 -5.63
N VAL A 247 -1.95 3.55 -4.61
CA VAL A 247 -1.65 2.74 -3.43
C VAL A 247 -2.34 3.37 -2.23
N GLY A 248 -3.09 2.54 -1.51
CA GLY A 248 -3.91 2.97 -0.40
C GLY A 248 -4.04 1.88 0.65
N VAL A 249 -4.99 2.09 1.55
CA VAL A 249 -5.26 1.20 2.67
C VAL A 249 -6.74 0.87 2.71
N ALA A 250 -7.04 -0.42 2.81
CA ALA A 250 -8.39 -0.90 3.05
C ALA A 250 -8.44 -1.71 4.33
N ALA A 251 -9.62 -1.74 4.95
CA ALA A 251 -9.92 -2.55 6.12
C ALA A 251 -11.05 -3.54 5.80
N GLY A 252 -11.09 -4.64 6.56
CA GLY A 252 -12.26 -5.51 6.59
C GLY A 252 -13.40 -4.87 7.37
N MET A 253 -14.65 -5.19 7.03
CA MET A 253 -15.83 -4.61 7.70
C MET A 253 -16.04 -5.04 9.16
N LYS A 254 -15.17 -5.90 9.71
CA LYS A 254 -15.16 -6.19 11.15
C LYS A 254 -14.47 -5.11 11.97
N LEU A 255 -13.65 -4.26 11.35
CA LEU A 255 -13.10 -3.09 12.02
C LEU A 255 -14.26 -2.15 12.37
N SER A 256 -14.33 -1.68 13.61
CA SER A 256 -15.45 -0.83 14.03
C SER A 256 -15.41 0.53 13.31
N GLU A 257 -16.58 1.15 13.15
CA GLU A 257 -16.68 2.51 12.61
C GLU A 257 -15.81 3.50 13.40
N ASP A 258 -15.83 3.41 14.73
CA ASP A 258 -15.01 4.25 15.62
C ASP A 258 -13.51 4.05 15.40
N ALA A 259 -13.05 2.80 15.32
CA ALA A 259 -11.63 2.51 15.09
C ALA A 259 -11.19 3.03 13.72
N ALA A 260 -11.97 2.78 12.67
CA ALA A 260 -11.66 3.29 11.33
C ALA A 260 -11.66 4.83 11.26
N TYR A 261 -12.60 5.50 11.94
CA TYR A 261 -12.63 6.96 12.04
C TYR A 261 -11.35 7.49 12.69
N LYS A 262 -10.98 6.96 13.87
CA LYS A 262 -9.79 7.38 14.62
C LYS A 262 -8.49 7.14 13.84
N ILE A 263 -8.41 6.04 13.11
CA ILE A 263 -7.28 5.75 12.22
C ILE A 263 -7.19 6.82 11.14
N VAL A 264 -8.28 7.09 10.41
CA VAL A 264 -8.26 8.10 9.34
C VAL A 264 -7.92 9.47 9.90
N ASP A 265 -8.48 9.85 11.05
CA ASP A 265 -8.17 11.10 11.73
C ASP A 265 -6.67 11.23 12.07
N ALA A 266 -6.09 10.20 12.69
CA ALA A 266 -4.66 10.15 13.00
C ALA A 266 -3.78 10.30 11.75
N ILE A 267 -4.15 9.65 10.64
CA ILE A 267 -3.39 9.71 9.38
C ILE A 267 -3.52 11.05 8.68
N MET A 268 -4.67 11.71 8.77
CA MET A 268 -4.90 13.01 8.14
C MET A 268 -4.31 14.17 8.94
N ALA A 269 -4.09 13.99 10.25
CA ALA A 269 -3.59 15.02 11.16
C ALA A 269 -2.10 15.41 10.96
N ASP A 270 -1.24 14.49 10.48
CA ASP A 270 0.21 14.73 10.41
C ASP A 270 0.83 14.28 9.07
N LYS A 271 1.24 15.28 8.28
CA LYS A 271 1.93 15.09 6.99
C LYS A 271 3.46 15.07 7.10
N THR A 272 4.00 15.37 8.27
CA THR A 272 5.45 15.43 8.54
C THR A 272 6.00 14.02 8.70
N VAL A 273 5.46 13.24 9.64
CA VAL A 273 5.92 11.88 9.94
C VAL A 273 5.84 10.98 8.70
N GLN A 274 4.75 11.11 7.94
CA GLN A 274 4.57 10.36 6.70
C GLN A 274 5.57 10.79 5.61
N GLY A 275 5.80 12.10 5.46
CA GLY A 275 6.74 12.64 4.46
C GLY A 275 8.21 12.36 4.78
N GLU A 276 8.55 12.20 6.05
CA GLU A 276 9.89 11.75 6.49
C GLU A 276 10.11 10.27 6.19
N ALA A 277 9.08 9.44 6.37
CA ALA A 277 9.16 8.02 6.07
C ALA A 277 9.14 7.71 4.56
N MET A 278 8.45 8.53 3.76
CA MET A 278 8.40 8.41 2.32
C MET A 278 8.36 9.79 1.68
N ALA A 279 9.48 10.22 1.08
CA ALA A 279 9.61 11.56 0.53
C ALA A 279 8.51 11.94 -0.49
N SER A 280 8.00 10.97 -1.26
CA SER A 280 6.94 11.20 -2.26
C SER A 280 5.59 11.57 -1.65
N VAL A 281 5.35 11.36 -0.36
CA VAL A 281 4.11 11.80 0.31
C VAL A 281 4.30 13.13 1.05
N LYS A 282 5.52 13.69 1.08
CA LYS A 282 5.80 14.96 1.74
C LYS A 282 5.00 16.10 1.10
N GLY A 283 4.16 16.75 1.90
CA GLY A 283 3.30 17.85 1.43
C GLY A 283 2.10 17.39 0.60
N ALA A 284 1.89 16.09 0.41
CA ALA A 284 0.74 15.57 -0.30
C ALA A 284 -0.56 15.86 0.46
N ASP A 285 -1.64 16.06 -0.29
CA ASP A 285 -3.00 16.12 0.26
C ASP A 285 -3.65 14.75 0.14
N LEU A 286 -3.50 13.92 1.19
CA LEU A 286 -3.97 12.54 1.17
C LEU A 286 -5.49 12.45 1.05
N ALA A 287 -6.24 13.38 1.64
CA ALA A 287 -7.69 13.41 1.51
C ALA A 287 -8.09 13.66 0.05
N LYS A 288 -7.48 14.65 -0.60
CA LYS A 288 -7.72 14.92 -2.03
C LYS A 288 -7.30 13.75 -2.92
N LEU A 289 -6.13 13.16 -2.67
CA LEU A 289 -5.65 11.97 -3.39
C LEU A 289 -6.64 10.81 -3.23
N THR A 290 -7.17 10.61 -2.03
CA THR A 290 -8.15 9.56 -1.74
C THR A 290 -9.44 9.76 -2.54
N LEU A 291 -10.00 10.97 -2.55
CA LEU A 291 -11.22 11.26 -3.30
C LEU A 291 -11.01 11.18 -4.82
N GLN A 292 -9.80 11.46 -5.30
CA GLN A 292 -9.45 11.37 -6.71
C GLN A 292 -9.27 9.92 -7.14
N TYR A 293 -8.44 9.15 -6.43
CA TYR A 293 -7.95 7.84 -6.88
C TYR A 293 -8.68 6.64 -6.26
N GLY A 294 -9.53 6.84 -5.25
CA GLY A 294 -10.32 5.77 -4.68
C GLY A 294 -11.21 5.08 -5.74
N THR A 295 -11.28 3.75 -5.65
CA THR A 295 -12.01 2.88 -6.60
C THR A 295 -13.04 1.97 -5.95
N ILE A 296 -13.07 1.91 -4.61
CA ILE A 296 -14.07 1.17 -3.85
C ILE A 296 -14.70 2.09 -2.80
N PRO A 297 -15.91 1.76 -2.31
CA PRO A 297 -16.55 2.50 -1.24
C PRO A 297 -15.68 2.61 0.01
N PHE A 298 -15.82 3.72 0.72
CA PHE A 298 -15.18 3.92 2.00
C PHE A 298 -15.70 2.94 3.05
N HIS A 299 -14.83 2.61 4.00
CA HIS A 299 -15.28 2.11 5.29
C HIS A 299 -16.20 3.15 5.95
N PRO A 300 -17.29 2.79 6.66
CA PRO A 300 -18.20 3.75 7.28
C PRO A 300 -17.49 4.81 8.14
N GLY A 301 -16.50 4.41 8.94
CA GLY A 301 -15.71 5.32 9.76
C GLY A 301 -14.89 6.34 8.97
N ALA A 302 -14.30 5.91 7.84
CA ALA A 302 -13.61 6.81 6.92
C ALA A 302 -14.61 7.78 6.27
N ALA A 303 -15.74 7.28 5.77
CA ALA A 303 -16.79 8.12 5.18
C ALA A 303 -17.28 9.19 6.16
N LYS A 304 -17.46 8.83 7.44
CA LYS A 304 -17.81 9.78 8.50
C LYS A 304 -16.76 10.88 8.64
N TRP A 305 -15.48 10.51 8.73
CA TRP A 305 -14.38 11.48 8.81
C TRP A 305 -14.38 12.46 7.65
N PHE A 306 -14.47 11.97 6.41
CA PHE A 306 -14.46 12.82 5.22
C PHE A 306 -15.64 13.81 5.22
N ARG A 307 -16.85 13.38 5.61
CA ARG A 307 -18.03 14.26 5.69
C ARG A 307 -17.87 15.34 6.75
N GLU A 308 -17.42 14.98 7.96
CA GLU A 308 -17.26 15.93 9.06
C GLU A 308 -16.18 16.97 8.78
N HIS A 309 -15.19 16.63 7.95
CA HIS A 309 -14.12 17.54 7.51
C HIS A 309 -14.46 18.30 6.21
N GLY A 310 -15.72 18.29 5.78
CA GLY A 310 -16.23 19.13 4.69
C GLY A 310 -15.91 18.63 3.29
N TYR A 311 -15.50 17.37 3.12
CA TYR A 311 -15.30 16.78 1.81
C TYR A 311 -16.61 16.27 1.22
N ASP A 312 -16.83 16.58 -0.07
CA ASP A 312 -17.87 15.94 -0.85
C ASP A 312 -17.38 14.55 -1.31
N ILE A 313 -18.09 13.50 -0.90
CA ILE A 313 -17.72 12.12 -1.21
C ILE A 313 -18.35 11.74 -2.56
N PRO A 314 -17.54 11.46 -3.60
CA PRO A 314 -18.06 10.99 -4.88
C PRO A 314 -18.91 9.73 -4.70
N ALA A 315 -19.98 9.58 -5.49
CA ALA A 315 -20.91 8.45 -5.35
C ALA A 315 -20.22 7.07 -5.35
N ARG A 316 -19.15 6.89 -6.14
CA ARG A 316 -18.36 5.64 -6.20
C ARG A 316 -17.63 5.29 -4.89
N LEU A 317 -17.45 6.27 -4.00
CA LEU A 317 -16.77 6.13 -2.71
C LEU A 317 -17.76 6.14 -1.53
N ASP A 318 -19.03 6.46 -1.77
CA ASP A 318 -20.03 6.59 -0.71
C ASP A 318 -20.61 5.22 -0.36
N PRO A 319 -20.37 4.68 0.86
CA PRO A 319 -20.89 3.38 1.25
C PRO A 319 -22.43 3.31 1.33
N ALA A 320 -23.13 4.45 1.35
CA ALA A 320 -24.59 4.50 1.32
C ALA A 320 -25.17 4.38 -0.10
N LYS A 321 -24.33 4.44 -1.13
CA LYS A 321 -24.74 4.46 -2.56
C LYS A 321 -24.19 3.28 -3.36
N SER A 322 -23.50 2.35 -2.71
CA SER A 322 -22.70 1.28 -3.31
C SER A 322 -23.17 -0.11 -2.93
#